data_AF-A0A4S4KLW3-F1
#
_entry.id   AF-A0A4S4KLW3-F1
#
_cell.length_a   1.000
_cell.length_b   1.000
_cell.length_c   1.000
_cell.angle_alpha   90.00
_cell.angle_beta   90.00
_cell.angle_gamma   90.00
#
_symmetry.space_group_name_H-M   'P 1'
#
loop_
_entity.id
_entity.type
_entity.pdbx_description
1 polymer ?
#
loop_
_entity_poly.entity_id
_entity_poly.type
_entity_poly.pdbx_seq_one_letter_code
_entity_poly.pdbx_strand_id
1 'polypeptide(L)'
;MSRKESRKLLIAQQREADVLYKTQFEVCDKTMGDLLRYMGTSTVVRDIDFITTQLEGEDALINYWGGSYGSILGQYLVNMLPNRVGRVVIDGIADAVAWSNKPSHEWYRQWLSSTNDAYDIFLARCSEVGPKLCALAKAQGEDPSNIKSRIENLFDSLYYEPLPVANSLNPGVLTSGRARVYLLAALQRPISWQQAASNIARAMAGDGSGMILQQAPGRDLARSAVSCNDNEPFAPPTHEAIIDETLDVFEDVSRLVFATITTEPDAGCQYWPVTPPERFEGPWNHTLRNPMLADPVTPISSGKLVQELLGDSARLLVQDSPGHCSLAVPSYCTNSHLRAYFSNGTLPEPGTICPTDFPPFPEPRHLALQDDHAYDLFVQHVVGEALARARKGEPYEHIVEGAKRVQDLFGDDGASKYLQQYLQDSGEKKWL
;
A
#
# COMPACT_ATOMS: atom_id res chain seq x y z
N MET A 1 32.52 9.70 -0.89
CA MET A 1 32.71 9.18 -2.26
C MET A 1 32.25 10.25 -3.24
N SER A 2 32.93 10.46 -4.37
CA SER A 2 32.48 11.42 -5.38
C SER A 2 31.25 10.90 -6.15
N ARG A 3 30.39 11.79 -6.69
CA ARG A 3 29.21 11.40 -7.52
C ARG A 3 29.60 10.45 -8.66
N LYS A 4 30.78 10.67 -9.26
CA LYS A 4 31.31 9.85 -10.35
C LYS A 4 31.68 8.43 -9.90
N GLU A 5 32.24 8.28 -8.70
CA GLU A 5 32.56 6.97 -8.12
C GLU A 5 31.29 6.22 -7.71
N SER A 6 30.34 6.91 -7.07
CA SER A 6 29.04 6.30 -6.71
C SER A 6 28.31 5.79 -7.93
N ARG A 7 28.24 6.58 -9.02
CA ARG A 7 27.64 6.15 -10.29
C ARG A 7 28.30 4.89 -10.86
N LYS A 8 29.63 4.79 -10.80
CA LYS A 8 30.35 3.59 -11.26
C LYS A 8 30.00 2.34 -10.45
N LEU A 9 29.87 2.48 -9.13
CA LEU A 9 29.46 1.37 -8.27
C LEU A 9 28.03 0.91 -8.57
N LEU A 10 27.11 1.86 -8.76
CA LEU A 10 25.73 1.55 -9.12
C LEU A 10 25.64 0.83 -10.47
N ILE A 11 26.42 1.24 -11.47
CA ILE A 11 26.49 0.53 -12.76
C ILE A 11 27.03 -0.90 -12.59
N ALA A 12 28.01 -1.11 -11.71
CA ALA A 12 28.51 -2.46 -11.42
C ALA A 12 27.42 -3.32 -10.75
N GLN A 13 26.67 -2.77 -9.81
CA GLN A 13 25.54 -3.45 -9.17
C GLN A 13 24.42 -3.76 -10.16
N GLN A 14 24.11 -2.86 -11.09
CA GLN A 14 23.13 -3.12 -12.13
C GLN A 14 23.53 -4.29 -13.05
N ARG A 15 24.83 -4.44 -13.35
CA ARG A 15 25.32 -5.61 -14.10
C ARG A 15 25.08 -6.91 -13.36
N GLU A 16 25.30 -6.92 -12.04
CA GLU A 16 25.02 -8.09 -11.20
C GLU A 16 23.52 -8.39 -11.15
N ALA A 17 22.68 -7.36 -11.01
CA ALA A 17 21.23 -7.48 -11.03
C ALA A 17 20.72 -8.05 -12.37
N ASP A 18 21.24 -7.57 -13.50
CA ASP A 18 20.88 -8.07 -14.82
C ASP A 18 21.22 -9.55 -15.01
N VAL A 19 22.38 -9.99 -14.51
CA VAL A 19 22.76 -11.41 -14.53
C VAL A 19 21.84 -12.23 -13.62
N LEU A 20 21.45 -11.69 -12.47
CA LEU A 20 20.49 -12.33 -11.57
C LEU A 20 19.12 -12.49 -12.24
N TYR A 21 18.57 -11.44 -12.86
CA TYR A 21 17.28 -11.50 -13.56
C TYR A 21 17.29 -12.54 -14.68
N LYS A 22 18.33 -12.55 -15.52
CA LYS A 22 18.49 -13.60 -16.56
C LYS A 22 18.49 -15.00 -15.96
N THR A 23 19.28 -15.20 -14.91
CA THR A 23 19.39 -16.51 -14.24
C THR A 23 18.03 -16.94 -13.66
N GLN A 24 17.35 -16.03 -12.98
CA GLN A 24 16.04 -16.29 -12.37
C GLN A 24 14.99 -16.62 -13.43
N PHE A 25 14.95 -15.86 -14.52
CA PHE A 25 13.96 -16.06 -15.58
C PHE A 25 14.24 -17.31 -16.43
N GLU A 26 15.50 -17.68 -16.65
CA GLU A 26 15.87 -18.98 -17.21
C GLU A 26 15.42 -20.14 -16.31
N VAL A 27 15.49 -19.98 -14.99
CA VAL A 27 14.97 -20.99 -14.04
C VAL A 27 13.44 -21.04 -14.08
N CYS A 28 12.76 -19.90 -14.16
CA CYS A 28 11.30 -19.84 -14.34
C CYS A 28 10.87 -20.58 -15.62
N ASP A 29 11.53 -20.31 -16.75
CA ASP A 29 11.24 -20.97 -18.04
C ASP A 29 11.41 -22.49 -17.94
N LYS A 30 12.55 -22.96 -17.41
CA LYS A 30 12.82 -24.40 -17.24
C LYS A 30 11.85 -25.09 -16.30
N THR A 31 11.37 -24.39 -15.27
CA THR A 31 10.54 -24.99 -14.20
C THR A 31 9.04 -24.95 -14.56
N MET A 32 8.58 -23.85 -15.14
CA MET A 32 7.16 -23.63 -15.44
C MET A 32 6.79 -24.05 -16.86
N GLY A 33 7.76 -24.04 -17.79
CA GLY A 33 7.52 -24.30 -19.21
C GLY A 33 6.48 -23.34 -19.79
N ASP A 34 5.60 -23.87 -20.63
CA ASP A 34 4.59 -23.08 -21.36
C ASP A 34 3.58 -22.38 -20.43
N LEU A 35 3.42 -22.80 -19.16
CA LEU A 35 2.53 -22.11 -18.22
C LEU A 35 2.95 -20.66 -17.96
N LEU A 36 4.25 -20.37 -18.08
CA LEU A 36 4.82 -19.06 -17.74
C LEU A 36 4.21 -17.91 -18.56
N ARG A 37 3.83 -18.17 -19.82
CA ARG A 37 3.27 -17.15 -20.72
C ARG A 37 1.82 -16.77 -20.40
N TYR A 38 1.13 -17.57 -19.57
CA TYR A 38 -0.25 -17.33 -19.15
C TYR A 38 -0.33 -16.58 -17.82
N MET A 39 0.81 -16.26 -17.20
CA MET A 39 0.86 -15.54 -15.93
C MET A 39 0.82 -14.01 -16.18
N GLY A 40 -0.27 -13.49 -16.73
CA GLY A 40 -0.47 -12.05 -16.97
C GLY A 40 -1.85 -11.58 -16.52
N THR A 41 -2.03 -10.26 -16.35
CA THR A 41 -3.30 -9.66 -15.89
C THR A 41 -4.45 -9.97 -16.84
N SER A 42 -4.21 -9.97 -18.15
CA SER A 42 -5.21 -10.34 -19.17
C SER A 42 -5.80 -11.73 -18.94
N THR A 43 -4.96 -12.70 -18.55
CA THR A 43 -5.39 -14.07 -18.24
C THR A 43 -6.17 -14.10 -16.93
N VAL A 44 -5.69 -13.43 -15.89
CA VAL A 44 -6.37 -13.35 -14.59
C VAL A 44 -7.77 -12.71 -14.71
N VAL A 45 -7.94 -11.70 -15.57
CA VAL A 45 -9.26 -11.11 -15.83
C VAL A 45 -10.24 -12.12 -16.43
N ARG A 46 -9.77 -13.00 -17.32
CA ARG A 46 -10.58 -14.08 -17.89
C ARG A 46 -10.87 -15.17 -16.86
N ASP A 47 -9.94 -15.44 -15.96
CA ASP A 47 -10.13 -16.37 -14.85
C ASP A 47 -11.20 -15.86 -13.88
N ILE A 48 -11.22 -14.55 -13.57
CA ILE A 48 -12.27 -13.94 -12.74
C ILE A 48 -13.65 -14.14 -13.39
N ASP A 49 -13.79 -13.86 -14.68
CA ASP A 49 -15.06 -14.06 -15.40
C ASP A 49 -15.48 -15.53 -15.46
N PHE A 50 -14.52 -16.43 -15.68
CA PHE A 50 -14.75 -17.87 -15.63
C PHE A 50 -15.24 -18.30 -14.25
N ILE A 51 -14.56 -17.90 -13.17
CA ILE A 51 -14.94 -18.21 -11.78
C ILE A 51 -16.34 -17.69 -11.49
N THR A 52 -16.64 -16.43 -11.81
CA THR A 52 -17.97 -15.85 -11.63
C THR A 52 -19.03 -16.63 -12.42
N THR A 53 -18.73 -17.01 -13.66
CA THR A 53 -19.65 -17.80 -14.48
C THR A 53 -19.93 -19.18 -13.87
N GLN A 54 -18.91 -19.85 -13.33
CA GLN A 54 -19.07 -21.17 -12.72
C GLN A 54 -19.78 -21.13 -11.36
N LEU A 55 -19.57 -20.09 -10.57
CA LEU A 55 -20.14 -19.98 -9.22
C LEU A 55 -21.53 -19.34 -9.20
N GLU A 56 -21.75 -18.32 -10.03
CA GLU A 56 -22.93 -17.46 -9.98
C GLU A 56 -23.81 -17.54 -11.24
N GLY A 57 -23.30 -18.12 -12.34
CA GLY A 57 -24.02 -18.33 -13.60
C GLY A 57 -23.60 -17.40 -14.73
N GLU A 58 -23.98 -17.74 -15.97
CA GLU A 58 -23.58 -17.03 -17.20
C GLU A 58 -23.96 -15.55 -17.24
N ASP A 59 -25.07 -15.19 -16.59
CA ASP A 59 -25.59 -13.83 -16.55
C ASP A 59 -25.11 -13.02 -15.31
N ALA A 60 -24.37 -13.64 -14.38
CA ALA A 60 -23.94 -12.97 -13.16
C ALA A 60 -22.90 -11.89 -13.43
N LEU A 61 -23.04 -10.73 -12.79
CA LEU A 61 -22.12 -9.60 -12.93
C LEU A 61 -21.02 -9.64 -11.87
N ILE A 62 -19.80 -9.35 -12.27
CA ILE A 62 -18.60 -9.32 -11.43
C ILE A 62 -18.64 -8.07 -10.55
N ASN A 63 -18.82 -8.24 -9.24
CA ASN A 63 -18.59 -7.20 -8.25
C ASN A 63 -17.18 -7.32 -7.71
N TYR A 64 -16.38 -6.25 -7.83
CA TYR A 64 -14.93 -6.29 -7.60
C TYR A 64 -14.48 -5.17 -6.66
N TRP A 65 -13.60 -5.49 -5.72
CA TRP A 65 -12.82 -4.51 -4.98
C TRP A 65 -11.34 -4.92 -5.01
N GLY A 66 -10.49 -4.08 -5.60
CA GLY A 66 -9.06 -4.35 -5.75
C GLY A 66 -8.20 -3.23 -5.18
N GLY A 67 -7.35 -3.59 -4.22
CA GLY A 67 -6.31 -2.71 -3.67
C GLY A 67 -4.97 -2.88 -4.39
N SER A 68 -4.15 -1.83 -4.53
CA SER A 68 -2.76 -1.94 -5.03
C SER A 68 -2.70 -2.46 -6.47
N TYR A 69 -1.93 -3.52 -6.78
CA TYR A 69 -2.01 -4.24 -8.06
C TYR A 69 -3.44 -4.69 -8.41
N GLY A 70 -4.31 -4.93 -7.42
CA GLY A 70 -5.74 -5.12 -7.66
C GLY A 70 -6.42 -3.95 -8.38
N SER A 71 -5.91 -2.73 -8.24
CA SER A 71 -6.37 -1.59 -9.04
C SER A 71 -6.03 -1.71 -10.53
N ILE A 72 -4.88 -2.32 -10.88
CA ILE A 72 -4.54 -2.66 -12.28
C ILE A 72 -5.54 -3.70 -12.80
N LEU A 73 -5.76 -4.78 -12.04
CA LEU A 73 -6.76 -5.80 -12.36
C LEU A 73 -8.16 -5.19 -12.57
N GLY A 74 -8.59 -4.28 -11.69
CA GLY A 74 -9.87 -3.58 -11.84
C GLY A 74 -9.94 -2.72 -13.10
N GLN A 75 -8.87 -2.02 -13.46
CA GLN A 75 -8.79 -1.24 -14.70
C GLN A 75 -8.81 -2.15 -15.95
N TYR A 76 -8.15 -3.30 -15.93
CA TYR A 76 -8.24 -4.28 -17.02
C TYR A 76 -9.65 -4.88 -17.09
N LEU A 77 -10.23 -5.26 -15.96
CA LEU A 77 -11.54 -5.90 -15.88
C LEU A 77 -12.63 -5.03 -16.54
N VAL A 78 -12.69 -3.74 -16.20
CA VAL A 78 -13.71 -2.83 -16.74
C VAL A 78 -13.51 -2.52 -18.23
N ASN A 79 -12.28 -2.60 -18.74
CA ASN A 79 -11.99 -2.30 -20.14
C ASN A 79 -12.01 -3.55 -21.05
N MET A 80 -11.58 -4.72 -20.55
CA MET A 80 -11.64 -5.97 -21.31
C MET A 80 -13.03 -6.60 -21.30
N LEU A 81 -13.75 -6.50 -20.18
CA LEU A 81 -15.05 -7.14 -19.97
C LEU A 81 -16.13 -6.15 -19.49
N PRO A 82 -16.36 -5.01 -20.17
CA PRO A 82 -17.26 -3.95 -19.71
C PRO A 82 -18.71 -4.42 -19.51
N ASN A 83 -19.14 -5.47 -20.20
CA ASN A 83 -20.49 -6.03 -20.10
C ASN A 83 -20.65 -7.05 -18.96
N ARG A 84 -19.54 -7.49 -18.34
CA ARG A 84 -19.53 -8.49 -17.25
C ARG A 84 -19.37 -7.85 -15.89
N VAL A 85 -19.11 -6.54 -15.78
CA VAL A 85 -18.90 -5.86 -14.50
C VAL A 85 -20.19 -5.29 -13.90
N GLY A 86 -20.34 -5.51 -12.59
CA GLY A 86 -21.40 -4.98 -11.74
C GLY A 86 -20.94 -3.70 -11.04
N ARG A 87 -20.55 -3.81 -9.77
CA ARG A 87 -19.96 -2.73 -8.96
C ARG A 87 -18.46 -2.95 -8.85
N VAL A 88 -17.66 -1.96 -9.22
CA VAL A 88 -16.19 -2.05 -9.21
C VAL A 88 -15.62 -0.92 -8.38
N VAL A 89 -14.79 -1.27 -7.40
CA VAL A 89 -13.98 -0.34 -6.61
C VAL A 89 -12.50 -0.66 -6.85
N ILE A 90 -11.71 0.36 -7.14
CA ILE A 90 -10.25 0.28 -7.09
C ILE A 90 -9.72 1.23 -6.01
N ASP A 91 -8.74 0.76 -5.26
CA ASP A 91 -8.17 1.43 -4.08
C ASP A 91 -6.64 1.33 -4.11
N GLY A 92 -5.91 2.40 -3.79
CA GLY A 92 -4.45 2.42 -3.98
C GLY A 92 -4.10 2.28 -5.47
N ILE A 93 -4.48 3.28 -6.27
CA ILE A 93 -4.57 3.18 -7.72
C ILE A 93 -3.18 3.26 -8.37
N ALA A 94 -2.82 2.23 -9.13
CA ALA A 94 -1.66 2.24 -10.00
C ALA A 94 -2.05 2.65 -11.43
N ASP A 95 -1.11 3.24 -12.17
CA ASP A 95 -1.31 3.65 -13.56
C ASP A 95 -1.26 2.43 -14.50
N ALA A 96 -2.42 1.97 -14.98
CA ALA A 96 -2.50 0.84 -15.90
C ALA A 96 -1.96 1.16 -17.31
N VAL A 97 -1.92 2.44 -17.70
CA VAL A 97 -1.34 2.86 -18.99
C VAL A 97 0.17 2.71 -18.93
N ALA A 98 0.81 3.20 -17.86
CA ALA A 98 2.25 3.00 -17.66
C ALA A 98 2.61 1.51 -17.49
N TRP A 99 1.80 0.76 -16.72
CA TRP A 99 1.98 -0.68 -16.52
C TRP A 99 2.03 -1.46 -17.83
N SER A 100 1.08 -1.20 -18.73
CA SER A 100 0.98 -1.92 -20.01
C SER A 100 1.93 -1.40 -21.09
N ASN A 101 2.17 -0.08 -21.15
CA ASN A 101 2.75 0.59 -22.32
C ASN A 101 4.04 1.37 -22.03
N LYS A 102 4.70 1.16 -20.88
CA LYS A 102 6.01 1.76 -20.60
C LYS A 102 6.99 0.74 -20.07
N PRO A 103 8.28 0.78 -20.46
CA PRO A 103 9.31 -0.07 -19.88
C PRO A 103 9.32 0.03 -18.35
N SER A 104 9.45 -1.11 -17.66
CA SER A 104 9.22 -1.15 -16.21
C SER A 104 10.19 -0.32 -15.37
N HIS A 105 11.38 -0.01 -15.90
CA HIS A 105 12.35 0.86 -15.25
C HIS A 105 11.95 2.34 -15.20
N GLU A 106 10.95 2.77 -16.00
CA GLU A 106 10.44 4.15 -15.99
C GLU A 106 9.28 4.36 -14.99
N TRP A 107 8.73 3.29 -14.41
CA TRP A 107 7.54 3.37 -13.56
C TRP A 107 7.76 4.16 -12.26
N TYR A 108 8.99 4.17 -11.76
CA TYR A 108 9.31 4.71 -10.43
C TYR A 108 9.02 6.21 -10.28
N ARG A 109 9.08 6.99 -11.37
CA ARG A 109 8.72 8.42 -11.33
C ARG A 109 7.28 8.63 -10.88
N GLN A 110 6.37 7.79 -11.37
CA GLN A 110 4.95 7.86 -11.03
C GLN A 110 4.71 7.20 -9.66
N TRP A 111 5.27 6.02 -9.41
CA TRP A 111 5.02 5.27 -8.17
C TRP A 111 5.50 5.99 -6.91
N LEU A 112 6.57 6.78 -7.01
CA LEU A 112 7.18 7.47 -5.88
C LEU A 112 6.83 8.96 -5.80
N SER A 113 5.96 9.46 -6.67
CA SER A 113 5.72 10.90 -6.81
C SER A 113 5.16 11.56 -5.55
N SER A 114 4.53 10.80 -4.66
CA SER A 114 3.98 11.28 -3.37
C SER A 114 4.72 10.73 -2.15
N THR A 115 5.81 9.98 -2.34
CA THR A 115 6.57 9.39 -1.22
C THR A 115 7.20 10.46 -0.33
N ASN A 116 7.71 11.55 -0.92
CA ASN A 116 8.27 12.66 -0.14
C ASN A 116 7.19 13.40 0.65
N ASP A 117 5.99 13.57 0.09
CA ASP A 117 4.86 14.19 0.80
C ASP A 117 4.51 13.38 2.06
N ALA A 118 4.41 12.06 1.94
CA ALA A 118 4.16 11.18 3.08
C ALA A 118 5.28 11.27 4.14
N TYR A 119 6.54 11.40 3.71
CA TYR A 119 7.66 11.56 4.63
C TYR A 119 7.62 12.93 5.34
N ASP A 120 7.32 14.00 4.62
CA ASP A 120 7.20 15.34 5.21
C ASP A 120 6.01 15.42 6.18
N ILE A 121 4.88 14.74 5.88
CA ILE A 121 3.76 14.56 6.81
C ILE A 121 4.20 13.79 8.06
N PHE A 122 4.93 12.68 7.91
CA PHE A 122 5.48 11.93 9.06
C PHE A 122 6.32 12.82 9.97
N LEU A 123 7.21 13.63 9.39
CA LEU A 123 8.11 14.54 10.12
C LEU A 123 7.33 15.65 10.82
N ALA A 124 6.39 16.29 10.13
CA ALA A 124 5.54 17.34 10.69
C ALA A 124 4.67 16.82 11.84
N ARG A 125 4.04 15.66 11.67
CA ARG A 125 3.23 15.03 12.72
C ARG A 125 4.07 14.61 13.91
N CYS A 126 5.25 14.02 13.68
CA CYS A 126 6.20 13.67 14.74
C CYS A 126 6.61 14.90 15.58
N SER A 127 6.87 16.04 14.93
CA SER A 127 7.13 17.32 15.59
C SER A 127 5.96 17.78 16.45
N GLU A 128 4.75 17.77 15.88
CA GLU A 128 3.53 18.27 16.53
C GLU A 128 3.16 17.49 17.80
N VAL A 129 3.26 16.15 17.75
CA VAL A 129 2.93 15.26 18.88
C VAL A 129 4.06 15.20 19.92
N GLY A 130 5.29 15.50 19.51
CA GLY A 130 6.45 15.59 20.39
C GLY A 130 6.92 14.25 20.99
N PRO A 131 7.89 14.30 21.94
CA PRO A 131 8.59 13.12 22.46
C PRO A 131 7.71 12.09 23.17
N LYS A 132 6.50 12.47 23.59
CA LYS A 132 5.56 11.56 24.26
C LYS A 132 5.06 10.47 23.31
N LEU A 133 4.88 10.79 22.04
CA LEU A 133 4.35 9.88 21.02
C LEU A 133 5.34 9.60 19.90
N CYS A 134 6.26 10.52 19.62
CA CYS A 134 7.30 10.33 18.63
C CYS A 134 8.67 10.31 19.28
N ALA A 135 9.28 9.12 19.42
CA ALA A 135 10.61 8.95 20.01
C ALA A 135 11.75 9.66 19.25
N LEU A 136 11.49 10.15 18.04
CA LEU A 136 12.45 10.90 17.24
C LEU A 136 12.44 12.40 17.54
N ALA A 137 11.36 12.94 18.10
CA ALA A 137 11.25 14.34 18.48
C ALA A 137 11.93 14.58 19.84
N LYS A 138 12.69 15.67 19.96
CA LYS A 138 13.32 16.09 21.22
C LYS A 138 12.45 17.06 22.02
N ALA A 139 11.59 17.80 21.33
CA ALA A 139 10.63 18.72 21.92
C ALA A 139 9.35 18.73 21.07
N GLN A 140 8.23 19.10 21.69
CA GLN A 140 7.00 19.36 20.95
C GLN A 140 7.16 20.64 20.11
N GLY A 141 6.81 20.60 18.83
CA GLY A 141 7.00 21.70 17.90
C GLY A 141 8.46 21.90 17.45
N GLU A 142 9.32 20.87 17.59
CA GLU A 142 10.67 20.90 17.04
C GLU A 142 10.63 21.07 15.51
N ASP A 143 11.52 21.88 14.92
CA ASP A 143 11.62 21.98 13.46
C ASP A 143 11.74 20.58 12.80
N PRO A 144 10.80 20.18 11.92
CA PRO A 144 10.82 18.87 11.27
C PRO A 144 12.13 18.55 10.54
N SER A 145 12.87 19.55 10.06
CA SER A 145 14.17 19.37 9.40
C SER A 145 15.24 18.81 10.35
N ASN A 146 15.15 19.08 11.66
CA ASN A 146 16.04 18.49 12.66
C ASN A 146 15.75 17.00 12.89
N ILE A 147 14.46 16.62 12.85
CA ILE A 147 14.04 15.21 12.92
C ILE A 147 14.53 14.48 11.67
N LYS A 148 14.31 15.06 10.48
CA LYS A 148 14.79 14.54 9.19
C LYS A 148 16.30 14.32 9.20
N SER A 149 17.06 15.33 9.63
CA SER A 149 18.52 15.26 9.69
C SER A 149 19.02 14.12 10.57
N ARG A 150 18.36 13.84 11.71
CA ARG A 150 18.74 12.69 12.55
C ARG A 150 18.51 11.37 11.83
N ILE A 151 17.37 11.20 11.18
CA ILE A 151 17.03 9.97 10.44
C ILE A 151 18.01 9.76 9.29
N GLU A 152 18.24 10.78 8.48
CA GLU A 152 19.16 10.69 7.33
C GLU A 152 20.61 10.45 7.80
N ASN A 153 21.06 11.10 8.87
CA ASN A 153 22.39 10.86 9.43
C ASN A 153 22.56 9.42 9.92
N LEU A 154 21.53 8.81 10.53
CA LEU A 154 21.54 7.38 10.86
C LEU A 154 21.66 6.54 9.58
N PHE A 155 20.86 6.83 8.56
CA PHE A 155 20.88 6.02 7.34
C PHE A 155 22.20 6.12 6.59
N ASP A 156 22.81 7.30 6.58
CA ASP A 156 24.11 7.53 5.96
C ASP A 156 25.24 6.90 6.79
N SER A 157 25.17 6.92 8.13
CA SER A 157 26.17 6.25 8.97
C SER A 157 26.14 4.73 8.81
N LEU A 158 24.95 4.13 8.65
CA LEU A 158 24.76 2.69 8.42
C LEU A 158 25.37 2.18 7.10
N TYR A 159 25.78 3.07 6.19
CA TYR A 159 26.56 2.69 5.02
C TYR A 159 28.01 2.34 5.39
N TYR A 160 28.61 3.10 6.32
CA TYR A 160 29.99 2.92 6.76
C TYR A 160 30.08 1.94 7.94
N GLU A 161 29.14 2.02 8.87
CA GLU A 161 29.10 1.22 10.09
C GLU A 161 27.71 0.58 10.26
N PRO A 162 27.43 -0.54 9.59
CA PRO A 162 26.15 -1.22 9.72
C PRO A 162 25.99 -1.84 11.12
N LEU A 163 24.74 -1.89 11.62
CA LEU A 163 24.47 -2.40 12.97
C LEU A 163 24.30 -3.93 12.97
N PRO A 164 24.97 -4.65 13.89
CA PRO A 164 24.69 -6.06 14.11
C PRO A 164 23.36 -6.22 14.85
N VAL A 165 22.50 -7.11 14.37
CA VAL A 165 21.20 -7.42 14.99
C VAL A 165 21.19 -8.90 15.34
N ALA A 166 21.66 -9.23 16.54
CA ALA A 166 21.69 -10.60 17.04
C ALA A 166 20.37 -11.02 17.72
N ASN A 167 19.70 -10.07 18.37
CA ASN A 167 18.53 -10.32 19.22
C ASN A 167 17.23 -9.93 18.50
N SER A 168 16.90 -10.63 17.42
CA SER A 168 15.62 -10.48 16.72
C SER A 168 15.12 -11.85 16.25
N LEU A 169 13.84 -11.94 15.88
CA LEU A 169 13.28 -13.14 15.24
C LEU A 169 14.04 -13.52 13.95
N ASN A 170 14.68 -12.55 13.30
CA ASN A 170 15.48 -12.73 12.10
C ASN A 170 16.84 -12.04 12.28
N PRO A 171 17.83 -12.68 12.93
CA PRO A 171 19.14 -12.09 13.14
C PRO A 171 19.79 -11.69 11.81
N GLY A 172 20.54 -10.60 11.81
CA GLY A 172 21.17 -10.10 10.59
C GLY A 172 21.91 -8.80 10.78
N VAL A 173 22.08 -8.07 9.68
CA VAL A 173 22.81 -6.79 9.65
C VAL A 173 21.86 -5.70 9.15
N LEU A 174 21.72 -4.61 9.91
CA LEU A 174 20.99 -3.43 9.46
C LEU A 174 21.95 -2.51 8.70
N THR A 175 21.75 -2.41 7.38
CA THR A 175 22.52 -1.54 6.48
C THR A 175 21.71 -0.30 6.13
N SER A 176 22.37 0.70 5.52
CA SER A 176 21.70 1.90 4.98
C SER A 176 20.52 1.55 4.07
N GLY A 177 20.71 0.62 3.13
CA GLY A 177 19.66 0.17 2.22
C GLY A 177 18.47 -0.46 2.96
N ARG A 178 18.73 -1.35 3.92
CA ARG A 178 17.65 -1.99 4.72
C ARG A 178 16.89 -0.97 5.58
N ALA A 179 17.58 0.03 6.11
CA ALA A 179 16.94 1.09 6.88
C ALA A 179 16.04 1.99 6.01
N ARG A 180 16.46 2.29 4.77
CA ARG A 180 15.63 3.03 3.80
C ARG A 180 14.43 2.22 3.32
N VAL A 181 14.59 0.92 3.11
CA VAL A 181 13.49 -0.03 2.84
C VAL A 181 12.49 -0.05 4.00
N TYR A 182 12.98 -0.10 5.24
CA TYR A 182 12.13 -0.01 6.43
C TYR A 182 11.33 1.30 6.46
N LEU A 183 11.97 2.44 6.18
CA LEU A 183 11.28 3.73 6.14
C LEU A 183 10.19 3.74 5.07
N LEU A 184 10.49 3.28 3.85
CA LEU A 184 9.51 3.21 2.76
C LEU A 184 8.28 2.39 3.17
N ALA A 185 8.48 1.21 3.75
CA ALA A 185 7.39 0.37 4.25
C ALA A 185 6.59 1.03 5.39
N ALA A 186 7.26 1.76 6.29
CA ALA A 186 6.59 2.49 7.37
C ALA A 186 5.71 3.64 6.84
N LEU A 187 6.15 4.35 5.81
CA LEU A 187 5.39 5.46 5.21
C LEU A 187 4.06 5.00 4.59
N GLN A 188 3.96 3.74 4.17
CA GLN A 188 2.72 3.15 3.66
C GLN A 188 1.67 2.89 4.76
N ARG A 189 2.06 2.91 6.05
CA ARG A 189 1.17 2.55 7.18
C ARG A 189 1.22 3.59 8.30
N PRO A 190 0.50 4.72 8.16
CA PRO A 190 0.56 5.82 9.12
C PRO A 190 0.12 5.47 10.53
N ILE A 191 -0.75 4.46 10.65
CA ILE A 191 -1.19 3.91 11.93
C ILE A 191 -0.01 3.39 12.78
N SER A 192 1.04 2.87 12.13
CA SER A 192 2.21 2.29 12.79
C SER A 192 3.37 3.27 12.98
N TRP A 193 3.19 4.56 12.67
CA TRP A 193 4.29 5.54 12.69
C TRP A 193 4.91 5.76 14.07
N GLN A 194 4.17 5.60 15.17
CA GLN A 194 4.73 5.62 16.53
C GLN A 194 5.75 4.51 16.74
N GLN A 195 5.40 3.28 16.35
CA GLN A 195 6.29 2.13 16.41
C GLN A 195 7.49 2.33 15.47
N ALA A 196 7.26 2.89 14.28
CA ALA A 196 8.34 3.21 13.35
C ALA A 196 9.33 4.21 13.93
N ALA A 197 8.84 5.31 14.51
CA ALA A 197 9.67 6.30 15.19
C ALA A 197 10.46 5.70 16.35
N SER A 198 9.83 4.84 17.16
CA SER A 198 10.49 4.11 18.25
C SER A 198 11.62 3.21 17.76
N ASN A 199 11.38 2.43 16.70
CA ASN A 199 12.38 1.53 16.12
C ASN A 199 13.57 2.29 15.54
N ILE A 200 13.32 3.41 14.85
CA ILE A 200 14.39 4.26 14.32
C ILE A 200 15.19 4.89 15.47
N ALA A 201 14.53 5.37 16.53
CA ALA A 201 15.22 5.94 17.70
C ALA A 201 16.07 4.89 18.44
N ARG A 202 15.59 3.63 18.55
CA ARG A 202 16.37 2.51 19.10
C ARG A 202 17.59 2.21 18.24
N ALA A 203 17.46 2.24 16.91
CA ALA A 203 18.59 2.06 16.02
C ALA A 203 19.64 3.16 16.18
N MET A 204 19.24 4.42 16.42
CA MET A 204 20.17 5.50 16.80
C MET A 204 20.93 5.21 18.10
N ALA A 205 20.36 4.42 19.00
CA ALA A 205 21.00 3.95 20.23
C ALA A 205 21.76 2.62 20.08
N GLY A 206 21.91 2.11 18.85
CA GLY A 206 22.64 0.88 18.54
C GLY A 206 21.80 -0.40 18.50
N ASP A 207 20.47 -0.29 18.65
CA ASP A 207 19.55 -1.43 18.62
C ASP A 207 18.69 -1.42 17.35
N GLY A 208 19.16 -2.12 16.31
CA GLY A 208 18.48 -2.24 15.03
C GLY A 208 17.39 -3.32 14.97
N SER A 209 17.05 -4.00 16.07
CA SER A 209 16.17 -5.18 16.07
C SER A 209 14.79 -4.91 15.47
N GLY A 210 14.20 -3.75 15.75
CA GLY A 210 12.89 -3.35 15.23
C GLY A 210 12.87 -2.93 13.76
N MET A 211 14.03 -2.81 13.10
CA MET A 211 14.13 -2.36 11.70
C MET A 211 14.50 -3.49 10.73
N ILE A 212 14.71 -4.70 11.23
CA ILE A 212 14.94 -5.86 10.37
C ILE A 212 13.60 -6.41 9.89
N LEU A 213 13.24 -6.06 8.66
CA LEU A 213 12.09 -6.68 7.99
C LEU A 213 12.37 -8.17 7.74
N GLN A 214 11.37 -9.01 7.99
CA GLN A 214 11.41 -10.43 7.69
C GLN A 214 11.50 -10.62 6.17
N GLN A 215 12.53 -11.32 5.71
CA GLN A 215 12.56 -11.83 4.35
C GLN A 215 11.85 -13.18 4.37
N ALA A 216 10.74 -13.30 3.64
CA ALA A 216 10.11 -14.60 3.46
C ALA A 216 11.12 -15.54 2.78
N PRO A 217 11.36 -16.76 3.32
CA PRO A 217 12.19 -17.73 2.64
C PRO A 217 11.56 -18.09 1.29
N GLY A 218 12.34 -18.03 0.21
CA GLY A 218 11.88 -18.31 -1.15
C GLY A 218 11.11 -17.15 -1.77
N ARG A 219 11.82 -16.09 -2.18
CA ARG A 219 11.24 -14.93 -2.89
C ARG A 219 10.46 -15.43 -4.11
N ASP A 220 9.14 -15.33 -4.05
CA ASP A 220 8.25 -15.70 -5.15
C ASP A 220 8.47 -14.76 -6.34
N LEU A 221 8.69 -15.32 -7.52
CA LEU A 221 8.88 -14.59 -8.79
C LEU A 221 7.59 -14.47 -9.60
N ALA A 222 6.46 -14.96 -9.09
CA ALA A 222 5.16 -14.86 -9.75
C ALA A 222 4.81 -13.41 -10.11
N ARG A 223 5.18 -12.45 -9.25
CA ARG A 223 4.96 -11.03 -9.54
C ARG A 223 5.75 -10.55 -10.76
N SER A 224 7.02 -10.95 -10.91
CA SER A 224 7.79 -10.65 -12.14
C SER A 224 7.14 -11.25 -13.37
N ALA A 225 6.53 -12.44 -13.25
CA ALA A 225 5.84 -13.07 -14.36
C ALA A 225 4.64 -12.24 -14.82
N VAL A 226 3.85 -11.75 -13.88
CA VAL A 226 2.72 -10.86 -14.15
C VAL A 226 3.19 -9.56 -14.79
N SER A 227 4.11 -8.83 -14.15
CA SER A 227 4.58 -7.55 -14.66
C SER A 227 5.19 -7.67 -16.06
N CYS A 228 6.00 -8.70 -16.31
CA CYS A 228 6.69 -8.85 -17.58
C CYS A 228 5.79 -9.41 -18.71
N ASN A 229 4.75 -10.18 -18.40
CA ASN A 229 3.74 -10.56 -19.40
C ASN A 229 2.79 -9.39 -19.74
N ASP A 230 2.59 -8.43 -18.83
CA ASP A 230 1.76 -7.28 -19.11
C ASP A 230 2.50 -6.13 -19.80
N ASN A 231 3.82 -6.07 -19.64
CA ASN A 231 4.62 -4.96 -20.13
C ASN A 231 4.82 -4.99 -21.65
N GLU A 232 4.95 -3.80 -22.25
CA GLU A 232 5.40 -3.65 -23.63
C GLU A 232 6.82 -4.24 -23.79
N PRO A 233 7.07 -5.14 -24.76
CA PRO A 233 8.41 -5.67 -25.01
C PRO A 233 9.35 -4.55 -25.45
N PHE A 234 10.48 -4.41 -24.76
CA PHE A 234 11.50 -3.42 -25.07
C PHE A 234 12.88 -4.08 -25.21
N ALA A 235 13.74 -3.46 -26.03
CA ALA A 235 15.13 -3.90 -26.15
C ALA A 235 15.88 -3.64 -24.83
N PRO A 236 16.83 -4.51 -24.43
CA PRO A 236 17.60 -4.30 -23.20
C PRO A 236 18.28 -2.93 -23.16
N PRO A 237 17.94 -2.06 -22.19
CA PRO A 237 18.61 -0.78 -22.02
C PRO A 237 20.05 -1.00 -21.54
N THR A 238 20.91 0.01 -21.72
CA THR A 238 22.25 -0.04 -21.13
C THR A 238 22.16 0.10 -19.61
N HIS A 239 23.11 -0.49 -18.88
CA HIS A 239 23.20 -0.32 -17.43
C HIS A 239 23.30 1.17 -17.06
N GLU A 240 24.00 1.95 -17.87
CA GLU A 240 24.11 3.40 -17.74
C GLU A 240 22.75 4.08 -17.81
N ALA A 241 21.90 3.72 -18.77
CA ALA A 241 20.56 4.31 -18.91
C ALA A 241 19.67 4.01 -17.70
N ILE A 242 19.68 2.77 -17.20
CA ILE A 242 18.93 2.39 -15.99
C ILE A 242 19.39 3.20 -14.77
N ILE A 243 20.70 3.32 -14.57
CA ILE A 243 21.26 4.06 -13.43
C ILE A 243 21.05 5.57 -13.57
N ASP A 244 21.14 6.12 -14.77
CA ASP A 244 20.88 7.55 -15.00
C ASP A 244 19.40 7.88 -14.74
N GLU A 245 18.46 7.08 -15.26
CA GLU A 245 17.03 7.22 -14.94
C GLU A 245 16.77 7.12 -13.44
N THR A 246 17.40 6.15 -12.77
CA THR A 246 17.25 5.97 -11.32
C THR A 246 17.81 7.17 -10.53
N LEU A 247 18.95 7.72 -10.96
CA LEU A 247 19.55 8.90 -10.33
C LEU A 247 18.70 10.15 -10.56
N ASP A 248 18.08 10.29 -11.73
CA ASP A 248 17.14 11.37 -12.00
C ASP A 248 15.89 11.24 -11.11
N VAL A 249 15.33 10.04 -10.94
CA VAL A 249 14.23 9.80 -9.98
C VAL A 249 14.68 10.11 -8.55
N PHE A 250 15.90 9.77 -8.18
CA PHE A 250 16.46 10.08 -6.86
C PHE A 250 16.55 11.59 -6.60
N GLU A 251 16.97 12.37 -7.61
CA GLU A 251 17.17 13.81 -7.52
C GLU A 251 15.84 14.58 -7.58
N ASP A 252 14.94 14.19 -8.49
CA ASP A 252 13.76 14.98 -8.83
C ASP A 252 12.46 14.47 -8.18
N VAL A 253 12.39 13.19 -7.78
CA VAL A 253 11.15 12.55 -7.32
C VAL A 253 11.25 12.08 -5.88
N SER A 254 12.09 11.09 -5.57
CA SER A 254 12.24 10.58 -4.21
C SER A 254 13.58 9.93 -3.95
N ARG A 255 14.19 10.31 -2.83
CA ARG A 255 15.44 9.70 -2.32
C ARG A 255 15.28 8.23 -1.93
N LEU A 256 14.06 7.71 -1.88
CA LEU A 256 13.77 6.33 -1.55
C LEU A 256 13.72 5.40 -2.78
N VAL A 257 13.99 5.88 -4.00
CA VAL A 257 13.98 5.03 -5.21
C VAL A 257 14.88 3.79 -5.11
N PHE A 258 16.06 3.92 -4.51
CA PHE A 258 16.95 2.78 -4.31
C PHE A 258 16.41 1.75 -3.30
N ALA A 259 15.51 2.15 -2.40
CA ALA A 259 14.79 1.18 -1.58
C ALA A 259 13.83 0.35 -2.44
N THR A 260 13.05 1.01 -3.30
CA THR A 260 12.09 0.39 -4.22
C THR A 260 12.76 -0.60 -5.18
N ILE A 261 13.85 -0.22 -5.84
CA ILE A 261 14.55 -1.08 -6.82
C ILE A 261 15.06 -2.39 -6.19
N THR A 262 15.44 -2.35 -4.91
CA THR A 262 15.91 -3.56 -4.21
C THR A 262 14.76 -4.47 -3.74
N THR A 263 13.57 -3.93 -3.55
CA THR A 263 12.42 -4.64 -2.96
C THR A 263 11.39 -5.09 -3.99
N GLU A 264 11.16 -4.29 -5.03
CA GLU A 264 10.16 -4.57 -6.05
C GLU A 264 10.71 -5.56 -7.09
N PRO A 265 9.98 -6.67 -7.37
CA PRO A 265 10.41 -7.68 -8.34
C PRO A 265 10.06 -7.30 -9.80
N ASP A 266 9.55 -6.09 -10.04
CA ASP A 266 9.00 -5.63 -11.31
C ASP A 266 10.08 -5.13 -12.31
N ALA A 267 11.23 -5.79 -12.32
CA ALA A 267 12.41 -5.39 -13.10
C ALA A 267 12.94 -6.55 -13.95
N GLY A 268 13.76 -6.22 -14.93
CA GLY A 268 14.43 -7.21 -15.78
C GLY A 268 13.58 -7.74 -16.94
N CYS A 269 12.38 -7.19 -17.19
CA CYS A 269 11.46 -7.69 -18.21
C CYS A 269 12.03 -7.74 -19.64
N GLN A 270 13.10 -6.99 -19.93
CA GLN A 270 13.89 -7.14 -21.16
C GLN A 270 14.54 -8.53 -21.34
N TYR A 271 14.61 -9.32 -20.27
CA TYR A 271 15.15 -10.67 -20.23
C TYR A 271 14.05 -11.73 -20.08
N TRP A 272 12.78 -11.34 -20.12
CA TRP A 272 11.66 -12.27 -20.00
C TRP A 272 11.65 -13.27 -21.18
N PRO A 273 11.57 -14.58 -20.94
CA PRO A 273 11.92 -15.60 -21.93
C PRO A 273 10.75 -16.00 -22.85
N VAL A 274 9.53 -15.55 -22.54
CA VAL A 274 8.30 -15.97 -23.23
C VAL A 274 7.49 -14.78 -23.70
N THR A 275 6.63 -15.02 -24.69
CA THR A 275 5.65 -14.03 -25.16
C THR A 275 4.25 -14.47 -24.72
N PRO A 276 3.50 -13.60 -24.00
CA PRO A 276 2.13 -13.90 -23.60
C PRO A 276 1.22 -14.07 -24.82
N PRO A 277 0.12 -14.85 -24.72
CA PRO A 277 -0.84 -14.98 -25.81
C PRO A 277 -1.63 -13.69 -26.06
N GLU A 278 -1.79 -12.87 -25.03
CA GLU A 278 -2.54 -11.61 -25.06
C GLU A 278 -1.92 -10.61 -24.08
N ARG A 279 -1.62 -9.40 -24.58
CA ARG A 279 -1.37 -8.22 -23.75
C ARG A 279 -2.48 -7.23 -24.03
N PHE A 280 -3.08 -6.68 -22.98
CA PHE A 280 -4.08 -5.63 -23.11
C PHE A 280 -3.40 -4.26 -22.99
N GLU A 281 -3.45 -3.48 -24.05
CA GLU A 281 -2.79 -2.16 -24.17
C GLU A 281 -3.78 -0.99 -24.03
N GLY A 282 -5.08 -1.32 -23.94
CA GLY A 282 -6.20 -0.41 -24.02
C GLY A 282 -7.17 -0.76 -25.17
N PRO A 283 -8.12 0.12 -25.47
CA PRO A 283 -8.28 1.46 -24.91
C PRO A 283 -8.74 1.43 -23.44
N TRP A 284 -8.38 2.46 -22.67
CA TRP A 284 -8.66 2.58 -21.23
C TRP A 284 -9.91 3.42 -20.91
N ASN A 285 -10.77 3.63 -21.90
CA ASN A 285 -11.87 4.60 -21.87
C ASN A 285 -13.25 3.99 -22.09
N HIS A 286 -13.44 2.72 -21.74
CA HIS A 286 -14.73 2.05 -21.93
C HIS A 286 -15.85 2.72 -21.12
N THR A 287 -17.01 2.86 -21.77
CA THR A 287 -18.23 3.29 -21.08
C THR A 287 -18.83 2.14 -20.28
N LEU A 288 -19.07 2.35 -18.99
CA LEU A 288 -19.60 1.33 -18.09
C LEU A 288 -21.08 1.55 -17.81
N ARG A 289 -21.81 0.44 -17.61
CA ARG A 289 -23.22 0.49 -17.15
C ARG A 289 -23.32 1.14 -15.77
N ASN A 290 -22.36 0.83 -14.90
CA ASN A 290 -22.24 1.37 -13.56
C ASN A 290 -20.88 2.05 -13.44
N PRO A 291 -20.81 3.35 -13.09
CA PRO A 291 -19.53 3.99 -12.88
C PRO A 291 -18.76 3.30 -11.75
N MET A 292 -17.46 3.11 -11.92
CA MET A 292 -16.58 2.55 -10.89
C MET A 292 -16.18 3.62 -9.86
N LEU A 293 -15.87 3.20 -8.63
CA LEU A 293 -15.37 4.08 -7.57
C LEU A 293 -13.85 3.90 -7.41
N ALA A 294 -13.14 5.01 -7.31
CA ALA A 294 -11.68 5.06 -7.32
C ALA A 294 -11.16 5.81 -6.07
N ASP A 295 -10.35 5.17 -5.22
CA ASP A 295 -9.61 5.81 -4.11
C ASP A 295 -8.11 5.76 -4.35
N PRO A 296 -7.43 6.89 -4.63
CA PRO A 296 -6.09 6.83 -5.15
C PRO A 296 -5.08 6.38 -4.10
N VAL A 297 -5.10 6.91 -2.87
CA VAL A 297 -4.07 6.85 -1.80
C VAL A 297 -2.59 6.87 -2.27
N THR A 298 -2.16 6.01 -3.19
CA THR A 298 -0.95 6.04 -4.00
C THR A 298 -1.14 6.60 -5.42
N PRO A 299 -0.27 7.50 -5.84
CA PRO A 299 -0.53 8.95 -5.79
C PRO A 299 -1.89 9.37 -6.38
N ILE A 300 -2.42 10.50 -5.91
CA ILE A 300 -3.68 11.11 -6.39
C ILE A 300 -3.70 11.29 -7.92
N SER A 301 -2.54 11.47 -8.56
CA SER A 301 -2.42 11.57 -10.02
C SER A 301 -2.95 10.33 -10.75
N SER A 302 -2.75 9.12 -10.22
CA SER A 302 -3.26 7.89 -10.85
C SER A 302 -4.78 7.81 -10.78
N GLY A 303 -5.39 8.17 -9.66
CA GLY A 303 -6.85 8.25 -9.58
C GLY A 303 -7.45 9.32 -10.51
N LYS A 304 -6.77 10.46 -10.65
CA LYS A 304 -7.15 11.50 -11.62
C LYS A 304 -7.04 11.01 -13.06
N LEU A 305 -5.98 10.26 -13.39
CA LEU A 305 -5.82 9.65 -14.71
C LEU A 305 -6.97 8.69 -15.03
N VAL A 306 -7.34 7.79 -14.11
CA VAL A 306 -8.48 6.89 -14.30
C VAL A 306 -9.79 7.67 -14.51
N GLN A 307 -10.02 8.71 -13.71
CA GLN A 307 -11.19 9.58 -13.85
C GLN A 307 -11.24 10.31 -15.20
N GLU A 308 -10.08 10.74 -15.71
CA GLU A 308 -9.93 11.38 -17.02
C GLU A 308 -10.22 10.39 -18.15
N LEU A 309 -9.63 9.19 -18.10
CA LEU A 309 -9.78 8.17 -19.13
C LEU A 309 -11.21 7.64 -19.24
N LEU A 310 -11.87 7.39 -18.12
CA LEU A 310 -13.21 6.78 -18.08
C LEU A 310 -14.37 7.80 -18.04
N GLY A 311 -14.07 9.09 -17.86
CA GLY A 311 -15.09 10.15 -17.79
C GLY A 311 -16.20 9.83 -16.77
N ASP A 312 -17.46 9.89 -17.21
CA ASP A 312 -18.62 9.59 -16.36
C ASP A 312 -18.70 8.12 -15.89
N SER A 313 -17.85 7.24 -16.42
CA SER A 313 -17.76 5.82 -16.00
C SER A 313 -16.84 5.61 -14.79
N ALA A 314 -16.24 6.67 -14.26
CA ALA A 314 -15.50 6.63 -12.99
C ALA A 314 -15.95 7.76 -12.06
N ARG A 315 -15.85 7.51 -10.76
CA ARG A 315 -16.00 8.50 -9.70
C ARG A 315 -14.84 8.41 -8.74
N LEU A 316 -14.08 9.49 -8.65
CA LEU A 316 -13.00 9.65 -7.68
C LEU A 316 -13.56 10.00 -6.29
N LEU A 317 -13.10 9.25 -5.29
CA LEU A 317 -13.23 9.53 -3.86
C LEU A 317 -11.82 9.66 -3.31
N VAL A 318 -11.52 10.74 -2.58
CA VAL A 318 -10.18 10.91 -2.00
C VAL A 318 -10.26 10.74 -0.50
N GLN A 319 -9.55 9.76 0.07
CA GLN A 319 -9.26 9.77 1.50
C GLN A 319 -8.11 10.73 1.80
N ASP A 320 -8.33 11.69 2.70
CA ASP A 320 -7.37 12.72 3.09
C ASP A 320 -6.35 12.17 4.10
N SER A 321 -5.51 11.25 3.62
CA SER A 321 -4.45 10.64 4.41
C SER A 321 -3.28 10.16 3.57
N PRO A 322 -2.04 10.18 4.11
CA PRO A 322 -0.97 9.38 3.58
C PRO A 322 -1.28 7.88 3.75
N GLY A 323 -0.55 7.01 3.05
CA GLY A 323 -0.62 5.57 3.24
C GLY A 323 -0.61 4.79 1.93
N HIS A 324 -1.00 3.52 2.00
CA HIS A 324 -1.19 2.65 0.84
C HIS A 324 -2.57 1.98 0.92
N CYS A 325 -3.47 2.36 0.01
CA CYS A 325 -4.91 2.06 0.05
C CYS A 325 -5.67 2.71 1.23
N SER A 326 -6.99 2.77 1.13
CA SER A 326 -7.91 3.31 2.14
C SER A 326 -7.78 2.61 3.50
N LEU A 327 -7.38 1.32 3.49
CA LEU A 327 -7.14 0.52 4.69
C LEU A 327 -5.93 0.97 5.52
N ALA A 328 -5.05 1.84 4.99
CA ALA A 328 -3.87 2.30 5.72
C ALA A 328 -4.22 3.16 6.95
N VAL A 329 -5.36 3.86 6.89
CA VAL A 329 -5.91 4.62 8.02
C VAL A 329 -7.43 4.53 7.99
N PRO A 330 -8.11 4.14 9.09
CA PRO A 330 -9.57 4.05 9.10
C PRO A 330 -10.28 5.38 8.78
N SER A 331 -11.32 5.29 7.94
CA SER A 331 -12.26 6.39 7.67
C SER A 331 -13.69 5.88 7.56
N TYR A 332 -14.54 6.29 8.50
CA TYR A 332 -15.97 6.05 8.46
C TYR A 332 -16.61 6.70 7.23
N CYS A 333 -16.11 7.87 6.81
CA CYS A 333 -16.57 8.54 5.60
C CYS A 333 -16.33 7.67 4.35
N THR A 334 -15.09 7.21 4.14
CA THR A 334 -14.74 6.35 2.99
C THR A 334 -15.55 5.07 3.01
N ASN A 335 -15.59 4.38 4.15
CA ASN A 335 -16.33 3.13 4.32
C ASN A 335 -17.84 3.29 4.10
N SER A 336 -18.43 4.43 4.46
CA SER A 336 -19.85 4.71 4.22
C SER A 336 -20.16 4.82 2.72
N HIS A 337 -19.28 5.46 1.95
CA HIS A 337 -19.43 5.56 0.50
C HIS A 337 -19.20 4.22 -0.19
N LEU A 338 -18.17 3.45 0.20
CA LEU A 338 -17.94 2.09 -0.31
C LEU A 338 -19.16 1.19 -0.08
N ARG A 339 -19.70 1.20 1.15
CA ARG A 339 -20.89 0.43 1.50
C ARG A 339 -22.11 0.87 0.71
N ALA A 340 -22.36 2.16 0.59
CA ALA A 340 -23.49 2.68 -0.19
C ALA A 340 -23.37 2.25 -1.66
N TYR A 341 -22.19 2.42 -2.26
CA TYR A 341 -21.93 2.03 -3.64
C TYR A 341 -22.19 0.54 -3.91
N PHE A 342 -21.66 -0.37 -3.08
CA PHE A 342 -21.93 -1.79 -3.23
C PHE A 342 -23.39 -2.17 -2.95
N SER A 343 -24.04 -1.52 -1.97
CA SER A 343 -25.40 -1.87 -1.55
C SER A 343 -26.46 -1.43 -2.55
N ASN A 344 -26.35 -0.22 -3.11
CA ASN A 344 -27.40 0.37 -3.95
C ASN A 344 -26.87 1.18 -5.14
N GLY A 345 -25.56 1.27 -5.34
CA GLY A 345 -24.95 2.02 -6.43
C GLY A 345 -24.82 3.52 -6.19
N THR A 346 -25.11 4.02 -5.00
CA THR A 346 -24.92 5.44 -4.68
C THR A 346 -23.44 5.80 -4.76
N LEU A 347 -23.11 6.73 -5.65
CA LEU A 347 -21.78 7.31 -5.79
C LEU A 347 -21.64 8.56 -4.90
N PRO A 348 -20.43 8.88 -4.41
CA PRO A 348 -20.18 10.16 -3.76
C PRO A 348 -20.31 11.32 -4.75
N GLU A 349 -20.61 12.52 -4.25
CA GLU A 349 -20.63 13.76 -5.05
C GLU A 349 -19.25 14.03 -5.69
N PRO A 350 -19.18 14.72 -6.85
CA PRO A 350 -17.90 15.03 -7.47
C PRO A 350 -17.00 15.84 -6.52
N GLY A 351 -15.74 15.44 -6.40
CA GLY A 351 -14.77 16.11 -5.51
C GLY A 351 -14.95 15.79 -4.02
N THR A 352 -15.67 14.72 -3.67
CA THR A 352 -15.75 14.27 -2.28
C THR A 352 -14.37 13.89 -1.74
N ILE A 353 -14.04 14.48 -0.59
CA ILE A 353 -12.83 14.21 0.18
C ILE A 353 -13.29 13.72 1.56
N CYS A 354 -12.82 12.54 1.96
CA CYS A 354 -13.13 11.92 3.24
C CYS A 354 -11.97 12.11 4.22
N PRO A 355 -12.19 12.68 5.42
CA PRO A 355 -11.17 12.70 6.46
C PRO A 355 -10.97 11.30 7.05
N THR A 356 -9.87 11.10 7.76
CA THR A 356 -9.67 9.90 8.57
C THR A 356 -10.23 10.06 9.98
N ASP A 357 -10.63 8.95 10.60
CA ASP A 357 -11.14 8.94 11.97
C ASP A 357 -10.01 9.12 13.00
N PHE A 358 -8.80 8.73 12.61
CA PHE A 358 -7.59 8.86 13.42
C PHE A 358 -6.55 9.70 12.70
N PRO A 359 -5.87 10.62 13.39
CA PRO A 359 -4.73 11.30 12.82
C PRO A 359 -3.57 10.31 12.65
N PRO A 360 -2.71 10.49 11.63
CA PRO A 360 -1.40 9.86 11.61
C PRO A 360 -0.64 10.15 12.92
N PHE A 361 0.02 9.14 13.50
CA PHE A 361 0.42 9.08 14.92
C PHE A 361 -0.76 8.99 15.92
N PRO A 362 -1.54 7.90 15.91
CA PRO A 362 -2.67 7.76 16.82
C PRO A 362 -2.20 7.56 18.28
N GLU A 363 -2.74 8.31 19.24
CA GLU A 363 -2.50 8.08 20.68
C GLU A 363 -2.63 6.58 21.07
N PRO A 364 -1.84 6.05 22.03
CA PRO A 364 -1.84 4.63 22.39
C PRO A 364 -3.23 4.04 22.71
N ARG A 365 -4.12 4.87 23.26
CA ARG A 365 -5.53 4.51 23.53
C ARG A 365 -6.35 4.17 22.28
N HIS A 366 -5.91 4.63 21.10
CA HIS A 366 -6.52 4.33 19.81
C HIS A 366 -5.91 3.07 19.17
N LEU A 367 -4.64 2.73 19.47
CA LEU A 367 -3.95 1.52 18.98
C LEU A 367 -4.45 0.23 19.66
N ALA A 368 -4.88 0.32 20.92
CA ALA A 368 -5.45 -0.82 21.66
C ALA A 368 -6.75 -1.38 21.05
N LEU A 369 -7.34 -0.70 20.05
CA LEU A 369 -8.51 -1.15 19.31
C LEU A 369 -8.16 -2.00 18.07
N GLN A 370 -6.88 -2.20 17.76
CA GLN A 370 -6.41 -2.74 16.48
C GLN A 370 -5.58 -4.03 16.53
N ASP A 371 -5.16 -4.50 17.71
CA ASP A 371 -4.19 -5.61 17.84
C ASP A 371 -4.74 -7.01 17.51
N ASP A 372 -6.00 -7.14 17.10
CA ASP A 372 -6.55 -8.38 16.56
C ASP A 372 -6.64 -8.27 15.03
N HIS A 373 -5.72 -8.90 14.31
CA HIS A 373 -5.66 -8.85 12.84
C HIS A 373 -6.90 -9.45 12.12
N ALA A 374 -7.83 -10.08 12.84
CA ALA A 374 -9.14 -10.50 12.33
C ALA A 374 -10.29 -9.52 12.69
N TYR A 375 -10.03 -8.51 13.52
CA TYR A 375 -11.00 -7.57 14.06
C TYR A 375 -11.22 -6.32 13.20
N ASP A 376 -10.33 -5.98 12.27
CA ASP A 376 -10.33 -4.64 11.64
C ASP A 376 -11.61 -4.32 10.85
N LEU A 377 -12.14 -5.24 10.03
CA LEU A 377 -13.39 -4.99 9.30
C LEU A 377 -14.63 -5.17 10.19
N PHE A 378 -14.60 -6.12 11.12
CA PHE A 378 -15.75 -6.44 11.96
C PHE A 378 -15.96 -5.40 13.07
N VAL A 379 -14.89 -4.92 13.71
CA VAL A 379 -14.97 -3.83 14.70
C VAL A 379 -15.23 -2.50 14.02
N GLN A 380 -14.63 -2.20 12.86
CA GLN A 380 -15.01 -0.99 12.11
C GLN A 380 -16.49 -1.04 11.69
N HIS A 381 -17.00 -2.21 11.34
CA HIS A 381 -18.43 -2.41 11.06
C HIS A 381 -19.29 -2.19 12.31
N VAL A 382 -18.99 -2.85 13.42
CA VAL A 382 -19.78 -2.79 14.67
C VAL A 382 -19.71 -1.41 15.31
N VAL A 383 -18.54 -0.79 15.38
CA VAL A 383 -18.34 0.56 15.93
C VAL A 383 -18.94 1.61 14.99
N GLY A 384 -18.74 1.48 13.68
CA GLY A 384 -19.35 2.37 12.69
C GLY A 384 -20.88 2.32 12.73
N GLU A 385 -21.45 1.12 12.85
CA GLU A 385 -22.90 0.94 12.94
C GLU A 385 -23.47 1.45 14.27
N ALA A 386 -22.78 1.21 15.39
CA ALA A 386 -23.17 1.72 16.70
C ALA A 386 -23.15 3.26 16.75
N LEU A 387 -22.10 3.88 16.20
CA LEU A 387 -21.99 5.35 16.12
C LEU A 387 -23.04 5.96 15.18
N ALA A 388 -23.36 5.29 14.07
CA ALA A 388 -24.39 5.73 13.14
C ALA A 388 -25.81 5.67 13.76
N ARG A 389 -26.10 4.63 14.54
CA ARG A 389 -27.39 4.47 15.24
C ARG A 389 -27.53 5.42 16.43
N ALA A 390 -26.43 5.64 17.18
CA ALA A 390 -26.38 6.64 18.23
C ALA A 390 -26.63 8.07 17.69
N ARG A 391 -26.06 8.41 16.53
CA ARG A 391 -26.32 9.69 15.83
C ARG A 391 -27.78 9.84 15.35
N LYS A 392 -28.53 8.74 15.24
CA LYS A 392 -29.96 8.72 14.88
C LYS A 392 -30.90 8.68 16.10
N GLY A 393 -30.36 8.67 17.32
CA GLY A 393 -31.14 8.65 18.56
C GLY A 393 -31.77 7.29 18.89
N GLU A 394 -31.26 6.19 18.31
CA GLU A 394 -31.75 4.85 18.61
C GLU A 394 -31.24 4.36 20.00
N PRO A 395 -32.04 3.62 20.78
CA PRO A 395 -31.69 3.18 22.13
C PRO A 395 -30.45 2.26 22.17
N TYR A 396 -29.57 2.52 23.15
CA TYR A 396 -28.24 1.91 23.29
C TYR A 396 -28.24 0.44 23.76
N GLU A 397 -29.41 -0.13 24.09
CA GLU A 397 -29.57 -1.46 24.70
C GLU A 397 -29.10 -2.60 23.77
N HIS A 398 -29.29 -2.45 22.45
CA HIS A 398 -28.83 -3.45 21.47
C HIS A 398 -27.30 -3.44 21.24
N ILE A 399 -26.62 -2.35 21.60
CA ILE A 399 -25.14 -2.24 21.51
C ILE A 399 -24.50 -3.08 22.61
N VAL A 400 -25.09 -3.10 23.81
CA VAL A 400 -24.67 -3.95 24.93
C VAL A 400 -24.87 -5.42 24.59
N GLU A 401 -25.95 -5.77 23.90
CA GLU A 401 -26.23 -7.14 23.46
C GLU A 401 -25.31 -7.61 22.32
N GLY A 402 -24.97 -6.70 21.39
CA GLY A 402 -23.95 -6.93 20.37
C GLY A 402 -22.55 -7.12 20.97
N ALA A 403 -22.15 -6.27 21.91
CA ALA A 403 -20.89 -6.40 22.64
C ALA A 403 -20.84 -7.69 23.49
N LYS A 404 -21.95 -8.08 24.12
CA LYS A 404 -22.09 -9.37 24.83
C LYS A 404 -21.94 -10.56 23.89
N ARG A 405 -22.53 -10.54 22.70
CA ARG A 405 -22.36 -11.61 21.71
C ARG A 405 -20.92 -11.73 21.22
N VAL A 406 -20.20 -10.62 21.11
CA VAL A 406 -18.77 -10.62 20.79
C VAL A 406 -17.96 -11.17 21.98
N GLN A 407 -18.32 -10.82 23.21
CA GLN A 407 -17.72 -11.36 24.44
C GLN A 407 -17.93 -12.89 24.57
N ASP A 408 -19.13 -13.38 24.25
CA ASP A 408 -19.49 -14.80 24.31
C ASP A 408 -18.79 -15.63 23.21
N LEU A 409 -18.42 -15.02 22.09
CA LEU A 409 -17.79 -15.71 20.95
C LEU A 409 -16.25 -15.73 21.01
N PHE A 410 -15.61 -14.74 21.65
CA PHE A 410 -14.16 -14.54 21.56
C PHE A 410 -13.41 -14.51 22.90
N GLY A 411 -14.12 -14.53 24.03
CA GLY A 411 -13.52 -14.67 25.36
C GLY A 411 -12.86 -13.39 25.90
N ASP A 412 -12.65 -13.37 27.22
CA ASP A 412 -12.16 -12.22 27.98
C ASP A 412 -10.65 -12.00 27.78
N ASP A 413 -10.24 -11.22 26.78
CA ASP A 413 -9.05 -10.37 26.93
C ASP A 413 -9.16 -9.08 26.10
N GLY A 414 -8.75 -7.96 26.72
CA GLY A 414 -8.76 -6.61 26.13
C GLY A 414 -10.11 -5.88 26.16
N ALA A 415 -11.10 -6.34 25.40
CA ALA A 415 -12.33 -5.59 25.12
C ALA A 415 -13.21 -5.33 26.36
N SER A 416 -13.33 -6.31 27.27
CA SER A 416 -14.16 -6.22 28.48
C SER A 416 -13.68 -5.14 29.46
N LYS A 417 -12.36 -4.97 29.63
CA LYS A 417 -11.80 -3.96 30.54
C LYS A 417 -11.97 -2.55 29.99
N TYR A 418 -11.84 -2.38 28.68
CA TYR A 418 -12.00 -1.09 28.03
C TYR A 418 -13.45 -0.61 28.02
N LEU A 419 -14.42 -1.49 27.74
CA LEU A 419 -15.84 -1.14 27.77
C LEU A 419 -16.27 -0.75 29.20
N GLN A 420 -15.79 -1.47 30.22
CA GLN A 420 -16.05 -1.12 31.61
C GLN A 420 -15.38 0.21 32.02
N GLN A 421 -14.15 0.47 31.59
CA GLN A 421 -13.45 1.71 31.89
C GLN A 421 -14.11 2.92 31.20
N TYR A 422 -14.49 2.78 29.92
CA TYR A 422 -15.21 3.81 29.17
C TYR A 422 -16.58 4.14 29.79
N LEU A 423 -17.31 3.12 30.27
CA LEU A 423 -18.58 3.31 30.97
C LEU A 423 -18.42 3.91 32.39
N GLN A 424 -17.29 3.68 33.05
CA GLN A 424 -16.97 4.32 34.33
C GLN A 424 -16.55 5.79 34.14
N ASP A 425 -15.80 6.08 33.08
CA ASP A 425 -15.25 7.41 32.79
C ASP A 425 -16.27 8.34 32.11
N SER A 426 -17.28 7.80 31.42
CA SER A 426 -18.36 8.57 30.77
C SER A 426 -19.40 9.14 31.74
N GLY A 427 -19.31 8.82 33.03
CA GLY A 427 -20.11 9.48 34.08
C GLY A 427 -21.62 9.17 34.08
N GLU A 428 -22.10 8.27 33.22
CA GLU A 428 -23.51 7.87 33.19
C GLU A 428 -23.81 6.78 34.24
N LYS A 429 -23.74 7.17 35.51
CA LYS A 429 -24.48 6.49 36.57
C LYS A 429 -25.96 6.68 36.31
N LYS A 430 -26.65 5.70 35.70
CA LYS A 430 -27.99 5.30 36.13
C LYS A 430 -28.57 4.07 35.40
N TRP A 431 -28.80 3.05 36.23
CA TRP A 431 -29.79 1.97 36.15
C TRP A 431 -29.39 0.65 35.46
N LEU A 432 -28.96 -0.27 36.35
CA LEU A 432 -29.00 -1.75 36.39
C LEU A 432 -28.99 -2.55 35.07
#